data_AF-A0A7S3AW07-F1
#
_entry.id   AF-A0A7S3AW07-F1
#
_cell.length_a   1.000
_cell.length_b   1.000
_cell.length_c   1.000
_cell.angle_alpha   90.00
_cell.angle_beta   90.00
_cell.angle_gamma   90.00
#
_symmetry.space_group_name_H-M   'P 1'
#
loop_
_entity.id
_entity.type
_entity.pdbx_description
1 polymer ?
#
loop_
_entity_poly.entity_id
_entity_poly.type
_entity_poly.pdbx_seq_one_letter_code
_entity_poly.pdbx_strand_id
1 'polypeptide(L)'
;TIGGHRPTAACALGAALRSATHINKVRVGRFDMQLDRLRRGGSLDLSGSKVGDLDLMVLAGFLTLAVADGIKLHTLKLARTRVGREGVLPLVRIPSLTRLDISGNKSFRAAGMRALGNELLASGTSRLGSLKCDAFDVPESATELKLSGLESGAVVLLAGVVKLNVSIEEVNLDGLSLPIKKLKGSDPVASLDFSRKGLSSASAIVIACLIRDNASVTSVNL
;
A
#
# COMPACT_ATOMS: atom_id res chain seq x y z
N THR A 1 -19.49 21.51 1.03
CA THR A 1 -20.68 20.69 0.72
C THR A 1 -20.57 20.27 -0.73
N ILE A 2 -20.04 19.09 -1.08
CA ILE A 2 -20.59 17.72 -0.99
C ILE A 2 -19.40 16.76 -0.78
N GLY A 3 -19.26 16.07 0.36
CA GLY A 3 -18.05 15.27 0.59
C GLY A 3 -18.08 14.22 1.70
N GLY A 4 -19.22 14.00 2.37
CA GLY A 4 -19.28 13.13 3.56
C GLY A 4 -19.95 11.76 3.37
N HIS A 5 -20.76 11.56 2.31
CA HIS A 5 -21.65 10.39 2.20
C HIS A 5 -21.30 9.37 1.10
N ARG A 6 -20.19 9.55 0.36
CA ARG A 6 -19.88 8.72 -0.83
C ARG A 6 -19.04 7.45 -0.56
N PRO A 7 -18.07 7.41 0.37
CA PRO A 7 -17.21 6.23 0.52
C PRO A 7 -17.96 4.99 0.99
N THR A 8 -18.86 5.14 1.96
CA THR A 8 -19.62 4.03 2.56
C THR A 8 -20.64 3.43 1.61
N ALA A 9 -21.36 4.25 0.83
CA ALA A 9 -22.36 3.76 -0.13
C ALA A 9 -21.71 2.96 -1.28
N ALA A 10 -20.55 3.41 -1.79
CA ALA A 10 -19.83 2.70 -2.84
C ALA A 10 -19.29 1.35 -2.34
N CYS A 11 -18.68 1.31 -1.15
CA CYS A 11 -18.25 0.06 -0.55
C CYS A 11 -19.44 -0.89 -0.27
N ALA A 12 -20.57 -0.36 0.21
CA ALA A 12 -21.79 -1.16 0.44
C ALA A 12 -22.35 -1.74 -0.87
N LEU A 13 -22.33 -0.98 -1.97
CA LEU A 13 -22.67 -1.50 -3.29
C LEU A 13 -21.75 -2.65 -3.70
N GLY A 14 -20.44 -2.50 -3.49
CA GLY A 14 -19.47 -3.57 -3.73
C GLY A 14 -19.79 -4.84 -2.96
N ALA A 15 -20.11 -4.69 -1.67
CA ALA A 15 -20.52 -5.79 -0.81
C ALA A 15 -21.83 -6.44 -1.30
N ALA A 16 -22.82 -5.67 -1.73
CA ALA A 16 -24.08 -6.20 -2.27
C ALA A 16 -23.89 -6.96 -3.58
N LEU A 17 -23.06 -6.43 -4.50
CA LEU A 17 -22.72 -7.07 -5.77
C LEU A 17 -21.99 -8.40 -5.60
N ARG A 18 -21.34 -8.61 -4.44
CA ARG A 18 -20.71 -9.88 -4.12
C ARG A 18 -21.75 -10.97 -3.91
N SER A 19 -22.84 -10.68 -3.19
CA SER A 19 -23.95 -11.62 -2.96
C SER A 19 -24.79 -11.86 -4.21
N ALA A 20 -24.82 -10.90 -5.14
CA ALA A 20 -25.56 -11.00 -6.40
C ALA A 20 -24.78 -11.81 -7.46
N THR A 21 -24.67 -13.13 -7.26
CA THR A 21 -23.90 -14.04 -8.12
C THR A 21 -24.34 -14.07 -9.58
N HIS A 22 -25.60 -13.73 -9.86
CA HIS A 22 -26.17 -13.61 -11.21
C HIS A 22 -25.73 -12.35 -11.95
N ILE A 23 -25.18 -11.34 -11.26
CA ILE A 23 -24.65 -10.12 -11.88
C ILE A 23 -23.18 -10.36 -12.20
N ASN A 24 -22.83 -10.29 -13.48
CA ASN A 24 -21.48 -10.56 -13.97
C ASN A 24 -20.73 -9.29 -14.39
N LYS A 25 -21.47 -8.20 -14.60
CA LYS A 25 -20.94 -6.92 -15.03
C LYS A 25 -21.72 -5.80 -14.37
N VAL A 26 -21.01 -4.78 -13.88
CA VAL A 26 -21.60 -3.54 -13.39
C VAL A 26 -20.85 -2.36 -13.97
N ARG A 27 -21.58 -1.31 -14.35
CA ARG A 27 -20.96 -0.02 -14.68
C ARG A 27 -20.98 0.85 -13.44
N VAL A 28 -19.79 1.13 -12.91
CA VAL A 28 -19.59 2.13 -11.86
C VAL A 28 -18.84 3.28 -12.51
N GLY A 29 -19.23 4.52 -12.23
CA GLY A 29 -18.57 5.69 -12.79
C GLY A 29 -18.42 5.63 -14.32
N ARG A 30 -17.17 5.50 -14.79
CA ARG A 30 -16.82 5.39 -16.22
C ARG A 30 -16.22 4.05 -16.60
N PHE A 31 -16.25 3.07 -15.70
CA PHE A 31 -15.62 1.78 -15.87
C PHE A 31 -16.64 0.63 -15.79
N ASP A 32 -16.54 -0.27 -16.76
CA ASP A 32 -17.32 -1.49 -16.81
C ASP A 32 -16.58 -2.59 -16.03
N MET A 33 -16.96 -2.79 -14.77
CA MET A 33 -16.36 -3.78 -13.89
C MET A 33 -16.91 -5.18 -14.20
N GLN A 34 -15.99 -6.08 -14.56
CA GLN A 34 -16.28 -7.49 -14.84
C GLN A 34 -16.15 -8.30 -13.55
N LEU A 35 -17.28 -8.58 -12.88
CA LEU A 35 -17.32 -9.22 -11.57
C LEU A 35 -16.80 -10.67 -11.61
N ASP A 36 -16.99 -11.37 -12.72
CA ASP A 36 -16.47 -12.73 -12.89
C ASP A 36 -14.94 -12.79 -12.85
N ARG A 37 -14.26 -11.73 -13.32
CA ARG A 37 -12.80 -11.64 -13.20
C ARG A 37 -12.37 -11.50 -11.75
N LEU A 38 -13.14 -10.77 -10.94
CA LEU A 38 -12.88 -10.58 -9.52
C LEU A 38 -13.11 -11.88 -8.74
N ARG A 39 -14.15 -12.64 -9.11
CA ARG A 39 -14.47 -13.92 -8.48
C ARG A 39 -13.38 -14.99 -8.69
N ARG A 40 -12.58 -14.88 -9.75
CA ARG A 40 -11.45 -15.79 -10.01
C ARG A 40 -10.22 -15.52 -9.12
N GLY A 41 -10.12 -14.33 -8.51
CA GLY A 41 -8.96 -13.95 -7.70
C GLY A 41 -7.65 -13.85 -8.50
N GLY A 42 -6.52 -13.94 -7.80
CA GLY A 42 -5.18 -13.90 -8.39
C GLY A 42 -4.67 -12.48 -8.62
N SER A 43 -4.43 -12.13 -9.89
CA SER A 43 -3.93 -10.82 -10.31
C SER A 43 -4.95 -10.13 -11.19
N LEU A 44 -5.25 -8.86 -10.89
CA LEU A 44 -6.11 -8.02 -11.70
C LEU A 44 -5.31 -6.84 -12.25
N ASP A 45 -5.22 -6.79 -13.58
CA ASP A 45 -4.61 -5.67 -14.29
C ASP A 45 -5.69 -4.75 -14.85
N LEU A 46 -5.73 -3.51 -14.34
CA LEU A 46 -6.59 -2.42 -14.79
C LEU A 46 -5.75 -1.24 -15.32
N SER A 47 -4.46 -1.44 -15.55
CA SER A 47 -3.56 -0.40 -16.03
C SER A 47 -4.06 0.23 -17.33
N GLY A 48 -3.94 1.55 -17.49
CA GLY A 48 -4.39 2.30 -18.66
C GLY A 48 -5.90 2.43 -18.82
N SER A 49 -6.69 1.84 -17.92
CA SER A 49 -8.15 1.94 -17.96
C SER A 49 -8.67 3.27 -17.41
N LYS A 50 -9.98 3.51 -17.56
CA LYS A 50 -10.66 4.72 -17.08
C LYS A 50 -11.10 4.63 -15.60
N VAL A 51 -10.63 3.62 -14.86
CA VAL A 51 -10.93 3.41 -13.44
C VAL A 51 -10.59 4.64 -12.62
N GLY A 52 -11.55 5.12 -11.83
CA GLY A 52 -11.38 6.19 -10.85
C GLY A 52 -11.73 5.77 -9.42
N ASP A 53 -11.74 6.72 -8.51
CA ASP A 53 -11.90 6.45 -7.07
C ASP A 53 -13.20 5.74 -6.72
N LEU A 54 -14.32 6.13 -7.34
CA LEU A 54 -15.61 5.50 -7.09
C LEU A 54 -15.61 4.01 -7.50
N ASP A 55 -14.96 3.70 -8.62
CA ASP A 55 -14.85 2.34 -9.14
C ASP A 55 -14.02 1.48 -8.19
N LEU A 56 -12.92 2.04 -7.66
CA LEU A 56 -12.09 1.38 -6.66
C LEU A 56 -12.79 1.19 -5.32
N MET A 57 -13.63 2.12 -4.88
CA MET A 57 -14.40 1.95 -3.65
C MET A 57 -15.39 0.79 -3.77
N VAL A 58 -16.07 0.65 -4.92
CA VAL A 58 -16.92 -0.51 -5.18
C VAL A 58 -16.09 -1.79 -5.23
N LEU A 59 -14.92 -1.76 -5.88
CA LEU A 59 -13.99 -2.90 -5.91
C LEU A 59 -13.55 -3.29 -4.49
N ALA A 60 -13.19 -2.32 -3.65
CA ALA A 60 -12.78 -2.55 -2.28
C ALA A 60 -13.90 -3.18 -1.46
N GLY A 61 -15.13 -2.67 -1.58
CA GLY A 61 -16.31 -3.27 -0.94
C GLY A 61 -16.54 -4.72 -1.38
N PHE A 62 -16.41 -4.99 -2.68
CA PHE A 62 -16.54 -6.34 -3.24
C PHE A 62 -15.49 -7.32 -2.68
N LEU A 63 -14.26 -6.81 -2.45
CA LEU A 63 -13.13 -7.60 -1.98
C LEU A 63 -13.01 -7.70 -0.45
N THR A 64 -13.62 -6.78 0.30
CA THR A 64 -13.53 -6.76 1.78
C THR A 64 -14.20 -7.99 2.40
N LEU A 65 -15.31 -8.45 1.84
CA LEU A 65 -15.99 -9.68 2.28
C LEU A 65 -15.39 -10.96 1.66
N ALA A 66 -14.36 -10.83 0.81
CA ALA A 66 -13.87 -11.95 0.01
C ALA A 66 -13.13 -13.05 0.77
N VAL A 67 -12.66 -12.73 1.98
CA VAL A 67 -11.86 -13.64 2.80
C VAL A 67 -12.63 -14.92 3.14
N ALA A 68 -13.96 -14.81 3.31
CA ALA A 68 -14.82 -15.94 3.65
C ALA A 68 -15.00 -16.95 2.50
N ASP A 69 -14.91 -16.51 1.24
CA ASP A 69 -15.24 -17.36 0.07
C ASP A 69 -14.00 -17.88 -0.67
N GLY A 70 -12.80 -17.76 -0.08
CA GLY A 70 -11.55 -18.23 -0.69
C GLY A 70 -11.06 -17.42 -1.89
N ILE A 71 -11.71 -16.30 -2.23
CA ILE A 71 -11.26 -15.41 -3.31
C ILE A 71 -10.10 -14.56 -2.80
N LYS A 72 -8.92 -14.80 -3.37
CA LYS A 72 -7.69 -14.10 -2.97
C LYS A 72 -7.13 -13.30 -4.13
N LEU A 73 -7.42 -12.00 -4.15
CA LEU A 73 -6.74 -11.07 -5.06
C LEU A 73 -5.44 -10.61 -4.39
N HIS A 74 -4.30 -11.07 -4.89
CA HIS A 74 -2.99 -10.76 -4.32
C HIS A 74 -2.34 -9.58 -5.03
N THR A 75 -2.60 -9.41 -6.33
CA THR A 75 -2.02 -8.33 -7.13
C THR A 75 -3.11 -7.48 -7.78
N LEU A 76 -2.99 -6.17 -7.62
CA LEU A 76 -3.81 -5.19 -8.32
C LEU A 76 -2.91 -4.16 -9.01
N LYS A 77 -3.06 -4.02 -10.32
CA LYS A 77 -2.35 -3.02 -11.11
C LYS A 77 -3.30 -1.94 -11.59
N LEU A 78 -2.96 -0.70 -11.28
CA LEU A 78 -3.74 0.51 -11.54
C LEU A 78 -2.89 1.55 -12.25
N ALA A 79 -1.83 1.12 -12.94
CA ALA A 79 -0.88 2.06 -13.51
C ALA A 79 -1.56 2.92 -14.57
N ARG A 80 -1.30 4.24 -14.59
CA ARG A 80 -1.87 5.18 -15.57
C ARG A 80 -3.40 5.13 -15.65
N THR A 81 -4.07 5.08 -14.49
CA THR A 81 -5.53 5.19 -14.39
C THR A 81 -5.91 6.59 -13.90
N ARG A 82 -7.09 6.76 -13.27
CA ARG A 82 -7.58 8.05 -12.75
C ARG A 82 -7.78 8.01 -11.24
N VAL A 83 -7.09 7.10 -10.57
CA VAL A 83 -7.24 6.88 -9.13
C VAL A 83 -6.46 7.94 -8.36
N GLY A 84 -7.08 8.45 -7.32
CA GLY A 84 -6.51 9.31 -6.30
C GLY A 84 -6.48 8.58 -4.96
N ARG A 85 -6.23 9.35 -3.89
CA ARG A 85 -6.11 8.79 -2.54
C ARG A 85 -7.39 8.10 -2.06
N GLU A 86 -8.56 8.64 -2.41
CA GLU A 86 -9.84 8.20 -1.87
C GLU A 86 -10.20 6.79 -2.34
N GLY A 87 -9.87 6.44 -3.59
CA GLY A 87 -10.09 5.10 -4.13
C GLY A 87 -9.08 4.07 -3.62
N VAL A 88 -7.84 4.48 -3.38
CA VAL A 88 -6.76 3.55 -3.02
C VAL A 88 -6.76 3.19 -1.54
N LEU A 89 -7.11 4.13 -0.64
CA LEU A 89 -7.07 3.89 0.81
C LEU A 89 -7.90 2.67 1.26
N PRO A 90 -9.13 2.43 0.79
CA PRO A 90 -9.86 1.22 1.15
C PRO A 90 -9.18 -0.09 0.73
N LEU A 91 -8.33 -0.08 -0.31
CA LEU A 91 -7.67 -1.27 -0.83
C LEU A 91 -6.64 -1.86 0.13
N VAL A 92 -5.97 -1.03 0.95
CA VAL A 92 -4.92 -1.54 1.85
C VAL A 92 -5.48 -2.35 3.01
N ARG A 93 -6.79 -2.25 3.25
CA ARG A 93 -7.51 -3.03 4.25
C ARG A 93 -7.94 -4.40 3.73
N ILE A 94 -7.74 -4.68 2.44
CA ILE A 94 -8.01 -5.98 1.84
C ILE A 94 -6.87 -6.93 2.26
N PRO A 95 -7.13 -7.95 3.10
CA PRO A 95 -6.07 -8.74 3.72
C PRO A 95 -5.40 -9.72 2.75
N SER A 96 -6.01 -10.00 1.60
CA SER A 96 -5.40 -10.82 0.55
C SER A 96 -4.46 -10.05 -0.38
N LEU A 97 -4.54 -8.71 -0.41
CA LEU A 97 -3.76 -7.88 -1.32
C LEU A 97 -2.32 -7.70 -0.81
N THR A 98 -1.36 -8.25 -1.55
CA THR A 98 0.07 -8.19 -1.22
C THR A 98 0.87 -7.29 -2.14
N ARG A 99 0.36 -7.02 -3.35
CA ARG A 99 1.00 -6.18 -4.35
C ARG A 99 0.05 -5.17 -5.00
N LEU A 100 0.50 -3.92 -5.05
CA LEU A 100 -0.23 -2.80 -5.66
C LEU A 100 0.68 -2.00 -6.58
N ASP A 101 0.24 -1.76 -7.82
CA ASP A 101 0.88 -0.82 -8.73
C ASP A 101 -0.03 0.40 -8.94
N ILE A 102 0.45 1.57 -8.53
CA ILE A 102 -0.23 2.87 -8.64
C ILE A 102 0.59 3.87 -9.47
N SER A 103 1.59 3.42 -10.23
CA SER A 103 2.43 4.28 -11.06
C SER A 103 1.64 5.05 -12.13
N GLY A 104 2.07 6.25 -12.51
CA GLY A 104 1.46 7.06 -13.55
C GLY A 104 0.09 7.64 -13.21
N ASN A 105 -0.34 7.60 -11.94
CA ASN A 105 -1.57 8.23 -11.49
C ASN A 105 -1.30 9.65 -11.01
N LYS A 106 -1.48 10.63 -11.90
CA LYS A 106 -1.17 12.05 -11.61
C LYS A 106 -1.96 12.64 -10.43
N SER A 107 -3.14 12.08 -10.13
CA SER A 107 -3.96 12.47 -8.97
C SER A 107 -3.40 11.93 -7.64
N PHE A 108 -2.48 10.98 -7.70
CA PHE A 108 -1.83 10.33 -6.57
C PHE A 108 -0.44 10.94 -6.32
N ARG A 109 -0.41 12.22 -5.95
CA ARG A 109 0.83 12.99 -5.64
C ARG A 109 1.37 12.66 -4.24
N ALA A 110 2.39 13.41 -3.79
CA ALA A 110 3.01 13.29 -2.46
C ALA A 110 2.00 13.20 -1.30
N ALA A 111 0.90 13.96 -1.34
CA ALA A 111 -0.15 13.88 -0.31
C ALA A 111 -0.89 12.52 -0.29
N GLY A 112 -1.13 11.92 -1.46
CA GLY A 112 -1.71 10.58 -1.57
C GLY A 112 -0.73 9.50 -1.09
N MET A 113 0.54 9.62 -1.45
CA MET A 113 1.61 8.73 -0.95
C MET A 113 1.70 8.79 0.57
N ARG A 114 1.73 9.99 1.15
CA ARG A 114 1.74 10.18 2.61
C ARG A 114 0.53 9.56 3.29
N ALA A 115 -0.67 9.79 2.75
CA ALA A 115 -1.90 9.24 3.32
C ALA A 115 -1.89 7.71 3.29
N LEU A 116 -1.48 7.12 2.17
CA LEU A 116 -1.36 5.67 2.01
C LEU A 116 -0.30 5.08 2.94
N GLY A 117 0.86 5.72 3.06
CA GLY A 117 1.92 5.30 3.97
C GLY A 117 1.48 5.33 5.43
N ASN A 118 0.79 6.40 5.86
CA ASN A 118 0.21 6.48 7.20
C ASN A 118 -0.82 5.37 7.47
N GLU A 119 -1.69 5.08 6.49
CA GLU A 119 -2.67 4.00 6.62
C GLU A 119 -1.99 2.63 6.76
N LEU A 120 -0.94 2.35 5.98
CA LEU A 120 -0.15 1.12 6.09
C LEU A 120 0.57 1.03 7.44
N LEU A 121 1.16 2.13 7.90
CA LEU A 121 1.81 2.21 9.20
C LEU A 121 0.84 1.97 10.35
N ALA A 122 -0.41 2.41 10.24
CA ALA A 122 -1.45 2.22 11.25
C ALA A 122 -2.19 0.88 11.14
N SER A 123 -2.12 0.20 9.99
CA SER A 123 -2.86 -1.04 9.75
C SER A 123 -2.21 -2.23 10.47
N GLY A 124 -3.04 -2.97 11.23
CA GLY A 124 -2.68 -4.28 11.77
C GLY A 124 -3.09 -5.48 10.89
N THR A 125 -3.81 -5.22 9.78
CA THR A 125 -4.41 -6.28 8.95
C THR A 125 -3.89 -6.29 7.51
N SER A 126 -3.28 -5.20 7.06
CA SER A 126 -2.74 -5.10 5.71
C SER A 126 -1.59 -6.08 5.49
N ARG A 127 -1.48 -6.60 4.27
CA ARG A 127 -0.36 -7.44 3.82
C ARG A 127 0.38 -6.83 2.64
N LEU A 128 0.19 -5.54 2.39
CA LEU A 128 0.74 -4.85 1.22
C LEU A 128 2.24 -4.57 1.39
N GLY A 129 3.05 -5.62 1.29
CA GLY A 129 4.51 -5.57 1.36
C GLY A 129 5.20 -5.28 0.03
N SER A 130 4.47 -5.27 -1.09
CA SER A 130 4.99 -4.88 -2.41
C SER A 130 4.17 -3.74 -3.00
N LEU A 131 4.85 -2.69 -3.46
CA LEU A 131 4.20 -1.53 -4.05
C LEU A 131 5.07 -0.88 -5.11
N LYS A 132 4.44 -0.49 -6.22
CA LYS A 132 5.05 0.34 -7.25
C LYS A 132 4.35 1.68 -7.37
N CYS A 133 5.12 2.76 -7.38
CA CYS A 133 4.65 4.12 -7.64
C CYS A 133 5.66 4.88 -8.50
N ASP A 134 5.42 6.16 -8.78
CA ASP A 134 6.32 6.97 -9.60
C ASP A 134 7.67 7.25 -8.92
N ALA A 135 7.74 7.16 -7.59
CA ALA A 135 8.96 7.45 -6.84
C ALA A 135 9.86 6.21 -6.63
N PHE A 136 9.27 5.01 -6.57
CA PHE A 136 10.01 3.77 -6.29
C PHE A 136 9.19 2.52 -6.64
N ASP A 137 9.89 1.38 -6.69
CA ASP A 137 9.33 0.03 -6.82
C ASP A 137 9.87 -0.84 -5.68
N VAL A 138 8.97 -1.38 -4.85
CA VAL A 138 9.27 -2.39 -3.83
C VAL A 138 8.76 -3.73 -4.35
N PRO A 139 9.61 -4.57 -4.98
CA PRO A 139 9.20 -5.88 -5.45
C PRO A 139 9.09 -6.87 -4.29
N GLU A 140 8.30 -7.93 -4.48
CA GLU A 140 7.98 -8.92 -3.44
C GLU A 140 9.21 -9.69 -2.94
N SER A 141 10.18 -9.96 -3.82
CA SER A 141 11.35 -10.78 -3.55
C SER A 141 12.65 -10.00 -3.31
N ALA A 142 12.63 -8.66 -3.27
CA ALA A 142 13.85 -7.90 -3.00
C ALA A 142 14.30 -8.10 -1.56
N THR A 143 15.60 -8.32 -1.37
CA THR A 143 16.29 -8.27 -0.08
C THR A 143 16.89 -6.89 0.18
N GLU A 144 17.20 -6.14 -0.88
CA GLU A 144 17.83 -4.82 -0.81
C GLU A 144 17.12 -3.81 -1.71
N LEU A 145 17.03 -2.58 -1.25
CA LEU A 145 16.58 -1.44 -2.05
C LEU A 145 17.59 -0.31 -1.98
N LYS A 146 17.91 0.32 -3.11
CA LYS A 146 18.73 1.53 -3.16
C LYS A 146 17.93 2.66 -3.80
N LEU A 147 17.67 3.70 -3.02
CA LEU A 147 16.84 4.83 -3.41
C LEU A 147 17.52 6.14 -2.98
N SER A 148 17.25 7.20 -3.73
CA SER A 148 17.80 8.53 -3.46
C SER A 148 16.82 9.61 -3.85
N GLY A 149 16.85 10.74 -3.14
CA GLY A 149 16.07 11.93 -3.51
C GLY A 149 14.55 11.73 -3.39
N LEU A 150 14.11 10.87 -2.46
CA LEU A 150 12.68 10.67 -2.21
C LEU A 150 12.08 11.87 -1.47
N GLU A 151 10.97 12.39 -1.99
CA GLU A 151 10.19 13.40 -1.29
C GLU A 151 9.54 12.82 -0.02
N SER A 152 9.26 13.70 0.95
CA SER A 152 8.75 13.30 2.27
C SER A 152 7.49 12.41 2.25
N GLY A 153 6.59 12.60 1.28
CA GLY A 153 5.40 11.76 1.13
C GLY A 153 5.71 10.35 0.61
N ALA A 154 6.69 10.24 -0.30
CA ALA A 154 7.17 8.96 -0.80
C ALA A 154 7.92 8.18 0.28
N VAL A 155 8.73 8.86 1.11
CA VAL A 155 9.44 8.22 2.24
C VAL A 155 8.46 7.59 3.24
N VAL A 156 7.36 8.28 3.57
CA VAL A 156 6.32 7.73 4.47
C VAL A 156 5.63 6.53 3.84
N LEU A 157 5.36 6.56 2.52
CA LEU A 157 4.83 5.39 1.82
C LEU A 157 5.81 4.21 1.84
N LEU A 158 7.08 4.47 1.55
CA LEU A 158 8.14 3.47 1.60
C LEU A 158 8.18 2.82 2.99
N ALA A 159 8.21 3.62 4.06
CA ALA A 159 8.21 3.13 5.44
C ALA A 159 7.01 2.20 5.73
N GLY A 160 5.81 2.57 5.29
CA GLY A 160 4.61 1.75 5.44
C GLY A 160 4.68 0.41 4.69
N VAL A 161 5.22 0.41 3.47
CA VAL A 161 5.36 -0.81 2.66
C VAL A 161 6.45 -1.72 3.24
N VAL A 162 7.63 -1.18 3.58
CA VAL A 162 8.74 -1.98 4.12
C VAL A 162 8.47 -2.52 5.53
N LYS A 163 7.61 -1.86 6.32
CA LYS A 163 7.09 -2.40 7.58
C LYS A 163 6.41 -3.76 7.36
N LEU A 164 5.63 -3.87 6.29
CA LEU A 164 4.85 -5.08 5.96
C LEU A 164 5.62 -6.07 5.10
N ASN A 165 6.70 -5.62 4.43
CA ASN A 165 7.53 -6.47 3.62
C ASN A 165 8.31 -7.48 4.50
N VAL A 166 8.35 -8.74 4.05
CA VAL A 166 9.00 -9.84 4.78
C VAL A 166 10.40 -10.17 4.26
N SER A 167 10.70 -9.78 3.02
CA SER A 167 11.91 -10.14 2.28
C SER A 167 13.06 -9.15 2.48
N ILE A 168 12.74 -7.86 2.60
CA ILE A 168 13.72 -6.77 2.66
C ILE A 168 14.51 -6.86 3.97
N GLU A 169 15.82 -6.87 3.81
CA GLU A 169 16.82 -6.86 4.86
C GLU A 169 17.44 -5.47 4.99
N GLU A 170 17.74 -4.81 3.86
CA GLU A 170 18.35 -3.49 3.84
C GLU A 170 17.64 -2.51 2.90
N VAL A 171 17.55 -1.26 3.32
CA VAL A 171 17.16 -0.13 2.46
C VAL A 171 18.23 0.94 2.56
N ASN A 172 18.90 1.20 1.44
CA ASN A 172 19.83 2.29 1.28
C ASN A 172 19.09 3.57 0.85
N LEU A 173 19.14 4.60 1.70
CA LEU A 173 18.58 5.93 1.46
C LEU A 173 19.70 6.96 1.45
N ASP A 174 19.93 7.58 0.30
CA ASP A 174 20.93 8.64 0.12
C ASP A 174 22.34 8.22 0.58
N GLY A 175 22.69 6.93 0.40
CA GLY A 175 23.99 6.37 0.75
C GLY A 175 24.04 5.61 2.07
N LEU A 176 23.04 5.75 2.94
CA LEU A 176 22.99 5.03 4.22
C LEU A 176 22.12 3.77 4.12
N SER A 177 22.71 2.60 4.35
CA SER A 177 21.98 1.32 4.48
C SER A 177 21.36 1.17 5.87
N LEU A 178 20.03 0.98 5.89
CA LEU A 178 19.24 0.78 7.09
C LEU A 178 18.88 -0.71 7.27
N PRO A 179 19.17 -1.33 8.44
CA PRO A 179 18.87 -2.74 8.71
C PRO A 179 17.39 -2.91 9.06
N ILE A 180 16.55 -3.23 8.07
CA ILE A 180 15.08 -3.23 8.19
C ILE A 180 14.57 -4.25 9.21
N LYS A 181 15.14 -5.47 9.24
CA LYS A 181 14.73 -6.52 10.18
C LYS A 181 14.97 -6.10 11.64
N LYS A 182 16.08 -5.41 11.91
CA LYS A 182 16.41 -4.88 13.24
C LYS A 182 15.53 -3.70 13.61
N LEU A 183 15.27 -2.80 12.64
CA LEU A 183 14.42 -1.63 12.84
C LEU A 183 12.97 -2.01 13.16
N LYS A 184 12.40 -3.03 12.51
CA LYS A 184 11.03 -3.50 12.76
C LYS A 184 10.91 -4.53 13.90
N GLY A 185 12.03 -4.96 14.48
CA GLY A 185 12.06 -5.90 15.61
C GLY A 185 11.92 -7.38 15.24
N SER A 186 11.93 -7.74 13.95
CA SER A 186 11.95 -9.15 13.54
C SER A 186 13.32 -9.81 13.73
N ASP A 187 14.37 -9.01 13.88
CA ASP A 187 15.70 -9.39 14.34
C ASP A 187 16.04 -8.57 15.60
N PRO A 188 15.67 -9.06 16.80
CA PRO A 188 15.76 -8.28 18.04
C PRO A 188 17.16 -7.79 18.38
N VAL A 189 17.31 -6.50 18.65
CA VAL A 189 18.54 -5.88 19.18
C VAL A 189 18.21 -4.84 20.24
N ALA A 190 19.06 -4.70 21.24
CA ALA A 190 18.86 -3.71 22.32
C ALA A 190 19.22 -2.28 21.91
N SER A 191 20.24 -2.12 21.04
CA SER A 191 20.74 -0.81 20.63
C SER A 191 20.99 -0.76 19.13
N LEU A 192 20.65 0.39 18.53
CA LEU A 192 20.93 0.75 17.15
C LEU A 192 21.78 2.02 17.12
N ASP A 193 22.92 1.96 16.43
CA ASP A 193 23.84 3.09 16.31
C ASP A 193 23.97 3.59 14.86
N PHE A 194 23.50 4.81 14.65
CA PHE A 194 23.59 5.59 13.43
C PHE A 194 24.42 6.87 13.60
N SER A 195 25.09 7.03 14.74
CA SER A 195 25.86 8.23 15.04
C SER A 195 26.93 8.50 13.98
N ARG A 196 27.01 9.75 13.54
CA ARG A 196 27.98 10.23 12.52
C ARG A 196 27.88 9.52 11.16
N LYS A 197 26.74 8.87 10.86
CA LYS A 197 26.50 8.21 9.55
C LYS A 197 25.84 9.09 8.50
N GLY A 198 25.69 10.39 8.76
CA GLY A 198 25.14 11.35 7.79
C GLY A 198 23.66 11.10 7.48
N LEU A 199 22.82 10.97 8.52
CA LEU A 199 21.38 10.71 8.37
C LEU A 199 20.69 11.79 7.54
N SER A 200 20.14 11.40 6.38
CA SER A 200 19.19 12.24 5.65
C SER A 200 17.84 12.28 6.36
N SER A 201 17.01 13.29 6.06
CA SER A 201 15.63 13.32 6.55
C SER A 201 14.84 12.08 6.14
N ALA A 202 15.14 11.49 4.98
CA ALA A 202 14.50 10.25 4.54
C ALA A 202 14.85 9.09 5.47
N SER A 203 16.13 8.91 5.78
CA SER A 203 16.60 7.87 6.70
C SER A 203 16.00 8.03 8.10
N ALA A 204 15.98 9.24 8.63
CA ALA A 204 15.42 9.52 9.96
C ALA A 204 13.92 9.20 10.03
N ILE A 205 13.14 9.51 8.99
CA ILE A 205 11.71 9.18 8.92
C ILE A 205 11.51 7.65 8.92
N VAL A 206 12.26 6.91 8.09
CA VAL A 206 12.13 5.45 8.04
C VAL A 206 12.48 4.82 9.39
N ILE A 207 13.57 5.26 10.02
CA ILE A 207 13.94 4.80 11.37
C ILE A 207 12.80 5.06 12.34
N ALA A 208 12.32 6.30 12.45
CA ALA A 208 11.25 6.68 13.38
C ALA A 208 9.96 5.88 13.16
N CYS A 209 9.56 5.65 11.90
CA CYS A 209 8.37 4.89 11.58
C CYS A 209 8.48 3.40 11.95
N LEU A 210 9.65 2.78 11.78
CA LEU A 210 9.83 1.35 12.00
C LEU A 210 10.09 1.00 13.48
N ILE A 211 10.82 1.84 14.22
CA ILE A 211 11.08 1.58 15.63
C ILE A 211 9.85 1.79 16.53
N ARG A 212 8.83 2.51 16.04
CA ARG A 212 7.62 2.82 16.82
C ARG A 212 6.93 1.57 17.36
N ASP A 213 6.93 0.50 16.58
CA ASP A 213 6.27 -0.77 16.94
C ASP A 213 7.31 -1.85 17.34
N ASN A 214 8.58 -1.46 17.50
CA ASN A 214 9.68 -2.33 17.87
C ASN A 214 9.81 -2.41 19.39
N ALA A 215 9.55 -3.59 19.95
CA ALA A 215 9.60 -3.82 21.40
C ALA A 215 11.01 -4.16 21.93
N SER A 216 12.00 -4.35 21.06
CA SER A 216 13.34 -4.83 21.45
C SER A 216 14.36 -3.71 21.65
N VAL A 217 14.26 -2.64 20.84
CA VAL A 217 15.22 -1.53 20.87
C VAL A 217 14.94 -0.61 22.06
N THR A 218 15.93 -0.42 22.92
CA THR A 218 15.88 0.46 24.09
C THR A 218 16.79 1.67 23.97
N SER A 219 17.71 1.68 22.99
CA SER A 219 18.63 2.78 22.72
C SER A 219 18.82 2.99 21.22
N VAL A 220 18.68 4.24 20.77
CA VAL A 220 18.97 4.65 19.39
C VAL A 220 19.90 5.84 19.42
N ASN A 221 21.09 5.69 18.84
CA ASN A 221 22.04 6.79 18.64
C ASN A 221 21.90 7.28 17.19
N LEU A 222 21.66 8.58 17.00
CA LEU A 222 21.48 9.22 15.70
C LEU A 222 22.68 10.13 15.37
#